data_AF-A0A326GHD0-F1
#
_entry.id   AF-A0A326GHD0-F1
#
_cell.length_a   1.000
_cell.length_b   1.000
_cell.length_c   1.000
_cell.angle_alpha   90.00
_cell.angle_beta   90.00
_cell.angle_gamma   90.00
#
_symmetry.space_group_name_H-M   'P 1'
#
loop_
_entity.id
_entity.type
_entity.pdbx_description
1 polymer ?
#
loop_
_entity_poly.entity_id
_entity_poly.type
_entity_poly.pdbx_seq_one_letter_code
_entity_poly.pdbx_strand_id
1 'polypeptide(L)'
;MSIPGYRVTATGKVYSTDHNWRGYGEREMRQHPNSYGYPSVRLTIDGRRKRLAVHRLVAQCFLPPKPSPAHQIRHLDGNKTNNAASNLAWGTAAENAADRDLHGRTYKGERHHWSRAAIARATGAGA
;
A
#
# COMPACT_ATOMS: atom_id res chain seq x y z
N MET A 1 -0.51 18.12 -5.15
CA MET A 1 0.90 18.42 -4.83
C MET A 1 1.74 18.19 -6.08
N SER A 2 2.64 19.11 -6.44
CA SER A 2 3.58 18.93 -7.57
C SER A 2 4.98 18.66 -7.01
N ILE A 3 5.72 17.71 -7.59
CA ILE A 3 7.08 17.37 -7.19
C ILE A 3 8.00 17.95 -8.26
N PRO A 4 8.82 18.98 -7.97
CA PRO A 4 9.71 19.56 -8.96
C PRO A 4 10.58 18.48 -9.63
N GLY A 5 10.63 18.50 -10.96
CA GLY A 5 11.39 17.53 -11.75
C GLY A 5 10.73 16.17 -11.95
N TYR A 6 9.51 15.95 -11.43
CA TYR A 6 8.78 14.70 -11.61
C TYR A 6 7.29 14.90 -11.88
N ARG A 7 6.75 14.05 -12.75
CA ARG A 7 5.32 13.97 -13.06
C ARG A 7 4.74 12.64 -12.59
N VAL A 8 3.68 12.69 -11.80
CA VAL A 8 2.95 11.50 -11.32
C VAL A 8 1.64 11.43 -12.07
N THR A 9 1.27 10.23 -12.54
CA THR A 9 0.00 9.98 -13.25
C THR A 9 -1.00 9.29 -12.35
N ALA A 10 -2.29 9.46 -12.65
CA ALA A 10 -3.37 8.82 -11.90
C ALA A 10 -3.32 7.29 -11.96
N THR A 11 -2.67 6.71 -12.97
CA THR A 11 -2.50 5.25 -13.10
C THR A 11 -1.35 4.69 -12.24
N GLY A 12 -0.59 5.55 -11.55
CA GLY A 12 0.55 5.13 -10.74
C GLY A 12 1.87 5.01 -11.48
N LYS A 13 2.02 5.67 -12.64
CA LYS A 13 3.33 5.87 -13.28
C LYS A 13 3.97 7.18 -12.83
N VAL A 14 5.29 7.17 -12.71
CA VAL A 14 6.10 8.33 -12.32
C VAL A 14 7.12 8.60 -13.43
N TYR A 15 7.21 9.84 -13.86
CA TYR A 15 8.12 10.30 -14.89
C TYR A 15 9.08 11.32 -14.30
N SER A 16 10.35 11.27 -14.71
CA SER A 16 11.30 12.36 -14.54
C SER A 16 11.06 13.36 -15.66
N THR A 17 10.79 14.62 -15.33
CA THR A 17 10.58 15.70 -16.31
C THR A 17 11.85 16.49 -16.57
N ASP A 18 12.80 16.46 -15.63
CA ASP A 18 14.07 17.14 -15.81
C ASP A 18 14.95 16.39 -16.81
N HIS A 19 15.60 17.19 -17.67
CA HIS A 19 16.59 16.73 -18.63
C HIS A 19 17.64 15.89 -17.91
N ASN A 20 17.71 14.60 -18.25
CA ASN A 20 18.92 13.85 -17.95
C ASN A 20 20.07 14.47 -18.76
N TRP A 21 21.31 14.30 -18.29
CA TRP A 21 22.52 14.81 -18.95
C TRP A 21 22.68 14.41 -20.43
N ARG A 22 21.86 13.47 -20.92
CA ARG A 22 21.87 13.00 -22.31
C ARG A 22 20.79 13.65 -23.19
N GLY A 23 20.02 14.62 -22.68
CA GLY A 23 19.03 15.36 -23.47
C GLY A 23 17.77 14.58 -23.84
N TYR A 24 17.56 13.37 -23.31
CA TYR A 24 16.29 12.68 -23.48
C TYR A 24 15.25 13.34 -22.56
N GLY A 25 14.09 13.66 -23.11
CA GLY A 25 12.97 14.31 -22.41
C GLY A 25 12.37 13.44 -21.29
N GLU A 26 11.04 13.46 -21.16
CA GLU A 26 10.40 12.73 -20.06
C GLU A 26 10.77 11.24 -20.06
N ARG A 27 11.15 10.73 -18.88
CA ARG A 27 11.53 9.32 -18.71
C ARG A 27 10.69 8.67 -17.63
N GLU A 28 10.06 7.53 -17.95
CA GLU A 28 9.38 6.71 -16.96
C GLU A 28 10.39 6.15 -15.94
N MET A 29 10.13 6.38 -14.66
CA MET A 29 10.95 5.94 -13.55
C MET A 29 10.68 4.46 -13.28
N ARG A 30 11.76 3.66 -13.22
CA ARG A 30 11.65 2.24 -12.88
C ARG A 30 11.19 2.07 -11.44
N GLN A 31 10.10 1.33 -11.26
CA GLN A 31 9.54 1.02 -9.95
C GLN A 31 10.09 -0.30 -9.42
N HIS A 32 10.42 -0.33 -8.13
CA HIS A 32 10.87 -1.55 -7.46
C HIS A 32 10.06 -1.76 -6.18
N PRO A 33 9.64 -3.01 -5.88
CA PRO A 33 9.00 -3.31 -4.60
C PRO A 33 9.94 -2.95 -3.45
N ASN A 34 9.38 -2.38 -2.39
CA ASN A 34 10.06 -2.20 -1.12
C ASN A 34 9.96 -3.48 -0.26
N SER A 35 10.54 -3.48 0.93
CA SER A 35 10.48 -4.61 1.89
C SER A 35 9.06 -5.01 2.30
N TYR A 36 8.08 -4.12 2.12
CA TYR A 36 6.67 -4.35 2.43
C TYR A 36 5.83 -4.76 1.21
N GLY A 37 6.47 -4.93 0.04
CA GLY A 37 5.84 -5.31 -1.23
C GLY A 37 5.20 -4.17 -2.03
N TYR A 38 5.35 -2.91 -1.60
CA TYR A 38 4.80 -1.77 -2.34
C TYR A 38 5.80 -1.27 -3.40
N PRO A 39 5.37 -1.01 -4.65
CA PRO A 39 6.19 -0.34 -5.65
C PRO A 39 6.68 1.02 -5.15
N SER A 40 7.96 1.29 -5.39
CA SER A 40 8.65 2.50 -4.95
C SER A 40 9.63 3.00 -6.01
N VAL A 41 9.82 4.32 -6.04
CA VAL A 41 10.75 5.01 -6.93
C VAL A 41 11.79 5.77 -6.11
N ARG A 42 12.98 5.95 -6.67
CA ARG A 42 14.03 6.80 -6.09
C ARG A 42 13.99 8.16 -6.77
N LEU A 43 13.58 9.19 -6.05
CA LEU A 43 13.52 10.57 -6.54
C LEU A 43 14.63 11.38 -5.88
N THR A 44 15.21 12.33 -6.59
CA THR A 44 16.09 13.36 -6.02
C THR A 44 15.25 14.60 -5.76
N ILE A 45 15.07 14.96 -4.48
CA ILE A 45 14.29 16.12 -4.05
C ILE A 45 15.22 16.96 -3.17
N ASP A 46 15.39 18.24 -3.50
CA ASP A 46 16.29 19.18 -2.81
C ASP A 46 17.73 18.64 -2.71
N GLY A 47 18.25 18.08 -3.81
CA GLY A 47 19.58 17.48 -3.87
C GLY A 47 19.75 16.16 -3.11
N ARG A 48 18.70 15.66 -2.43
CA ARG A 48 18.74 14.41 -1.64
C ARG A 48 17.95 13.30 -2.33
N ARG A 49 18.58 12.13 -2.46
CA ARG A 49 17.91 10.92 -2.97
C ARG A 49 16.99 10.35 -1.89
N LYS A 50 15.70 10.26 -2.18
CA LYS A 50 14.66 9.69 -1.31
C LYS A 50 13.96 8.55 -2.04
N ARG A 51 13.68 7.46 -1.32
CA ARG A 51 12.86 6.36 -1.83
C ARG A 51 11.42 6.59 -1.37
N LEU A 52 10.50 6.77 -2.32
CA LEU A 52 9.10 7.05 -2.06
C LEU A 52 8.21 5.95 -2.65
N ALA A 53 7.19 5.55 -1.91
CA ALA A 53 6.23 4.56 -2.35
C ALA A 53 5.23 5.19 -3.32
N VAL A 54 4.91 4.48 -4.41
CA VAL A 54 4.13 5.02 -5.52
C VAL A 54 2.69 5.34 -5.10
N HIS A 55 2.03 4.47 -4.32
CA HIS A 55 0.70 4.78 -3.77
C HIS A 55 0.67 6.10 -2.98
N ARG A 56 1.75 6.47 -2.26
CA ARG A 56 1.83 7.73 -1.53
C ARG A 56 1.89 8.92 -2.47
N LEU A 57 2.68 8.81 -3.52
CA LEU A 57 2.81 9.85 -4.55
C LEU A 57 1.47 10.08 -5.25
N VAL A 58 0.80 9.00 -5.67
CA VAL A 58 -0.51 9.07 -6.32
C VAL A 58 -1.55 9.66 -5.38
N ALA A 59 -1.64 9.17 -4.14
CA ALA A 59 -2.57 9.69 -3.15
C ALA A 59 -2.40 11.19 -2.90
N GLN A 60 -1.15 11.67 -2.76
CA GLN A 60 -0.87 13.10 -2.55
C GLN A 60 -1.17 13.98 -3.76
N CYS A 61 -1.19 13.41 -4.96
CA CYS A 61 -1.48 14.15 -6.20
C CYS A 61 -2.97 14.14 -6.56
N PHE A 62 -3.68 13.03 -6.32
CA PHE A 62 -5.01 12.79 -6.90
C PHE A 62 -6.13 12.56 -5.86
N LEU A 63 -5.80 12.24 -4.61
CA LEU A 63 -6.82 12.15 -3.56
C LEU A 63 -7.03 13.51 -2.90
N PRO A 64 -8.23 13.75 -2.32
CA PRO A 64 -8.45 14.91 -1.48
C PRO A 64 -7.46 14.96 -0.31
N PRO A 65 -7.28 16.13 0.32
CA PRO A 65 -6.42 16.28 1.49
C PRO A 65 -6.71 15.20 2.52
N LYS A 66 -5.63 14.67 3.11
CA LYS A 66 -5.70 13.63 4.12
C LYS A 66 -6.62 14.10 5.28
N PRO A 67 -7.73 13.42 5.58
CA PRO A 67 -8.74 13.91 6.52
C PRO A 67 -8.22 14.05 7.96
N SER A 68 -7.33 13.16 8.39
CA SER A 68 -6.65 13.28 9.68
C SER A 68 -5.30 12.58 9.66
N PRO A 69 -4.35 12.93 10.56
CA PRO A 69 -3.05 12.25 10.70
C PRO A 69 -3.15 10.72 10.86
N ALA A 70 -4.23 10.22 11.46
CA ALA A 70 -4.47 8.80 11.68
C ALA A 70 -4.87 8.02 10.41
N HIS A 71 -5.31 8.71 9.35
CA HIS A 71 -5.69 8.06 8.10
C HIS A 71 -4.47 7.50 7.36
N GLN A 72 -4.62 6.29 6.85
CA GLN A 72 -3.64 5.59 6.04
C GLN A 72 -4.20 5.41 4.62
N ILE A 73 -3.31 5.19 3.66
CA ILE A 73 -3.71 4.88 2.28
C ILE A 73 -4.05 3.41 2.23
N ARG A 74 -5.25 3.11 1.72
CA ARG A 74 -5.76 1.77 1.48
C ARG A 74 -5.84 1.48 -0.02
N HIS A 75 -5.67 0.21 -0.37
CA HIS A 75 -5.91 -0.32 -1.71
C HIS A 75 -7.25 -1.05 -1.69
N LEU A 76 -8.24 -0.54 -2.42
CA LEU A 76 -9.62 -1.05 -2.39
C LEU A 76 -9.75 -2.49 -2.92
N ASP A 77 -8.84 -2.92 -3.80
CA ASP A 77 -8.75 -4.29 -4.29
C ASP A 77 -7.81 -5.20 -3.45
N GLY A 78 -7.19 -4.65 -2.40
CA GLY A 78 -6.16 -5.32 -1.61
C GLY A 78 -4.84 -5.59 -2.36
N ASN A 79 -4.69 -5.17 -3.61
CA ASN A 79 -3.49 -5.38 -4.40
C ASN A 79 -2.52 -4.20 -4.28
N LYS A 80 -1.40 -4.44 -3.59
CA LYS A 80 -0.35 -3.43 -3.33
C LYS A 80 0.32 -2.89 -4.60
N THR A 81 0.22 -3.58 -5.74
CA THR A 81 0.82 -3.15 -7.00
C THR A 81 -0.13 -2.28 -7.84
N ASN A 82 -1.44 -2.33 -7.58
CA ASN A 82 -2.43 -1.50 -8.26
C ASN A 82 -2.50 -0.11 -7.61
N ASN A 83 -1.58 0.76 -8.00
CA ASN A 83 -1.47 2.11 -7.44
C ASN A 83 -2.31 3.15 -8.20
N ALA A 84 -3.35 2.75 -8.93
CA ALA A 84 -4.25 3.70 -9.59
C ALA A 84 -5.00 4.55 -8.55
N ALA A 85 -5.16 5.84 -8.78
CA ALA A 85 -5.83 6.77 -7.87
C ALA A 85 -7.26 6.32 -7.55
N SER A 86 -7.97 5.76 -8.53
CA SER A 86 -9.30 5.18 -8.36
C SER A 86 -9.34 3.94 -7.45
N ASN A 87 -8.19 3.29 -7.23
CA ASN A 87 -8.04 2.14 -6.35
C ASN A 87 -7.49 2.53 -4.96
N LEU A 88 -7.20 3.81 -4.73
CA LEU A 88 -6.67 4.31 -3.47
C LEU A 88 -7.71 5.10 -2.71
N ALA A 89 -7.74 4.94 -1.40
CA ALA A 89 -8.60 5.73 -0.51
C ALA A 89 -7.89 6.04 0.80
N TRP A 90 -8.30 7.14 1.45
CA TRP A 90 -7.96 7.37 2.86
C TRP A 90 -8.89 6.53 3.73
N GLY A 91 -8.34 5.86 4.73
CA GLY A 91 -9.14 5.22 5.77
C GLY A 91 -8.34 4.99 7.04
N THR A 92 -9.05 4.69 8.11
CA THR A 92 -8.52 4.39 9.44
C THR A 92 -7.97 2.98 9.52
N ALA A 93 -7.23 2.69 10.60
CA ALA A 93 -6.75 1.34 10.88
C ALA A 93 -7.90 0.34 11.08
N ALA A 94 -9.03 0.79 11.64
CA ALA A 94 -10.22 -0.03 11.85
C ALA A 94 -10.86 -0.44 10.51
N GLU A 95 -11.04 0.52 9.60
CA GLU A 95 -11.53 0.22 8.25
C GLU A 95 -10.56 -0.72 7.53
N ASN A 96 -9.23 -0.51 7.66
CA ASN A 96 -8.23 -1.35 6.99
C ASN A 96 -8.24 -2.80 7.51
N ALA A 97 -8.59 -3.00 8.79
CA ALA A 97 -8.83 -4.32 9.34
C ALA A 97 -10.10 -4.94 8.75
N ALA A 98 -11.19 -4.17 8.61
CA ALA A 98 -12.45 -4.64 8.03
C ALA A 98 -12.28 -5.06 6.56
N ASP A 99 -11.54 -4.31 5.74
CA ASP A 99 -11.23 -4.70 4.36
C ASP A 99 -10.44 -6.02 4.31
N ARG A 100 -9.50 -6.22 5.24
CA ARG A 100 -8.70 -7.45 5.30
C ARG A 100 -9.57 -8.68 5.60
N ASP A 101 -10.59 -8.49 6.45
CA ASP A 101 -11.57 -9.52 6.78
C ASP A 101 -12.52 -9.77 5.59
N LEU A 102 -12.96 -8.71 4.90
CA LEU A 102 -13.83 -8.78 3.72
C LEU A 102 -13.14 -9.47 2.53
N HIS A 103 -11.86 -9.18 2.29
CA HIS A 103 -11.07 -9.79 1.22
C HIS A 103 -10.46 -11.14 1.61
N GLY A 104 -10.89 -11.75 2.71
CA GLY A 104 -10.51 -13.11 3.10
C GLY A 104 -9.02 -13.30 3.40
N ARG A 105 -8.28 -12.24 3.72
CA ARG A 105 -6.84 -12.30 4.05
C ARG A 105 -6.54 -12.54 5.52
N THR A 106 -7.58 -12.62 6.34
CA THR A 106 -7.44 -13.02 7.74
C THR A 106 -7.44 -14.54 7.81
N TYR A 107 -6.25 -15.11 8.04
CA TYR A 107 -6.12 -16.49 8.48
C TYR A 107 -6.77 -16.63 9.86
N LYS A 108 -8.04 -17.04 9.91
CA LYS A 108 -8.71 -17.43 11.14
C LYS A 108 -8.04 -18.71 11.66
N GLY A 109 -7.13 -18.57 12.63
CA GLY A 109 -6.85 -19.42 13.79
C GLY A 109 -6.73 -20.96 13.73
N GLU A 110 -7.12 -21.65 12.66
CA GLU A 110 -7.29 -23.11 12.68
C GLU A 110 -5.99 -23.90 12.41
N ARG A 111 -4.90 -23.23 12.02
CA ARG A 111 -3.58 -23.86 11.76
C ARG A 111 -2.49 -23.42 12.73
N HIS A 112 -2.84 -22.88 13.90
CA HIS A 112 -1.87 -22.73 14.97
C HIS A 112 -1.75 -24.09 15.68
N HIS A 113 -0.59 -24.73 15.56
CA HIS A 113 -0.26 -26.04 16.17
C HIS A 113 -0.62 -26.13 17.67
N TRP A 114 -0.69 -24.99 18.36
CA TRP A 114 -1.01 -24.89 19.79
C TRP A 114 -2.52 -24.96 20.12
N SER A 115 -3.43 -24.96 19.13
CA SER A 115 -4.89 -24.91 19.36
C SER A 115 -5.56 -26.26 19.66
N ARG A 116 -4.84 -27.30 20.11
CA ARG A 116 -5.40 -28.63 20.44
C ARG A 116 -5.35 -28.95 21.93
N ALA A 117 -5.81 -28.03 22.78
CA ALA A 117 -5.96 -28.32 24.21
C ALA A 117 -7.21 -27.66 24.81
N ALA A 118 -8.39 -28.07 24.35
CA ALA A 118 -9.59 -27.97 25.17
C ALA A 118 -10.67 -28.91 24.60
N ILE A 119 -11.36 -29.59 25.52
CA ILE A 119 -12.59 -30.38 25.31
C ILE A 119 -12.34 -31.84 24.92
N ALA A 120 -12.24 -32.71 25.93
CA ALA A 120 -13.17 -33.83 26.11
C ALA A 120 -12.87 -34.59 27.41
N ARG A 121 -13.73 -34.43 28.43
CA ARG A 121 -14.38 -35.54 29.16
C ARG A 121 -15.23 -35.01 30.31
N ALA A 122 -16.50 -34.80 30.01
CA ALA A 122 -17.57 -34.93 30.98
C ALA A 122 -18.80 -35.49 30.23
N THR A 123 -19.08 -36.78 30.46
CA THR A 123 -20.41 -37.41 30.41
C THR A 123 -20.24 -38.86 30.86
N GLY A 124 -20.87 -39.21 31.97
CA GLY A 124 -20.90 -40.57 32.53
C GLY A 124 -22.11 -41.38 32.09
N ALA A 125 -22.02 -42.70 32.26
CA ALA A 125 -23.07 -43.72 32.42
C ALA A 125 -22.28 -45.05 32.60
N GLY A 126 -22.49 -45.91 33.60
CA GLY A 126 -23.75 -46.41 34.13
C GLY A 126 -23.91 -47.86 33.66
N ALA A 127 -23.41 -48.82 34.45
CA ALA A 127 -23.86 -50.22 34.57
C ALA A 127 -23.10 -50.88 35.73
#